data_AF-A0A537U2S3-F1
#
_entry.id   AF-A0A537U2S3-F1
#
_cell.length_a   1.000
_cell.length_b   1.000
_cell.length_c   1.000
_cell.angle_alpha   90.00
_cell.angle_beta   90.00
_cell.angle_gamma   90.00
#
_symmetry.space_group_name_H-M   'P 1'
#
loop_
_entity.id
_entity.type
_entity.pdbx_description
1 polymer ?
#
loop_
_entity_poly.entity_id
_entity_poly.type
_entity_poly.pdbx_seq_one_letter_code
_entity_poly.pdbx_strand_id
1 'polypeptide(L)'
;MADEEAQGGRIFFSSTGRSLVDEDEVVVLSVGVDIGSSTSHLVFSRIVLERLDSRYVVTIRETFYQSDILLTPYCGEDEIDAAALGAFIERQYRDAKVDPEEIDTGALILTGVAVGRRNARNIGELFARQAGKMVAVSAGDSLEAVMAAHGSGAAARSIREGATVMNVDIGGGTSKIAICADG
;
A
#
# COMPACT_ATOMS: atom_id res chain seq x y z
N MET A 1 18.21 52.42 -32.91
CA MET A 1 18.38 51.00 -33.31
C MET A 1 18.00 50.19 -32.10
N ALA A 2 17.02 49.28 -32.22
CA ALA A 2 16.37 48.50 -31.16
C ALA A 2 15.66 49.37 -30.07
N ASP A 3 14.39 49.14 -29.69
CA ASP A 3 13.66 47.90 -29.31
C ASP A 3 14.23 47.29 -28.01
N GLU A 4 13.53 46.91 -26.95
CA GLU A 4 12.11 46.94 -26.50
C GLU A 4 12.15 46.94 -24.94
N GLU A 5 11.17 47.39 -24.14
CA GLU A 5 9.82 47.96 -24.37
C GLU A 5 9.55 49.07 -23.29
N ALA A 6 8.29 49.30 -22.87
CA ALA A 6 7.91 50.26 -21.82
C ALA A 6 7.02 49.58 -20.73
N GLN A 7 7.29 49.76 -19.43
CA GLN A 7 6.60 50.72 -18.55
C GLN A 7 5.16 50.36 -18.12
N GLY A 8 5.02 49.87 -16.88
CA GLY A 8 3.96 50.18 -15.91
C GLY A 8 2.47 50.14 -16.32
N GLY A 9 1.72 49.19 -15.77
CA GLY A 9 0.25 49.18 -15.79
C GLY A 9 -0.37 48.84 -14.44
N ARG A 10 -1.00 49.83 -13.77
CA ARG A 10 -2.05 49.55 -12.78
C ARG A 10 -3.30 49.14 -13.55
N ILE A 11 -3.95 48.05 -13.16
CA ILE A 11 -5.28 47.68 -13.66
C ILE A 11 -6.21 47.47 -12.45
N PHE A 12 -7.34 48.17 -12.44
CA PHE A 12 -8.44 47.98 -11.49
C PHE A 12 -9.56 47.17 -12.15
N PHE A 13 -10.11 46.21 -11.40
CA PHE A 13 -11.40 45.49 -11.50
C PHE A 13 -12.24 45.56 -12.79
N SER A 14 -12.74 44.39 -13.22
CA SER A 14 -14.20 44.14 -13.22
C SER A 14 -14.58 42.65 -13.31
N SER A 15 -15.82 42.35 -12.90
CA SER A 15 -16.64 41.15 -13.19
C SER A 15 -16.16 39.75 -12.78
N THR A 16 -16.77 39.25 -11.69
CA THR A 16 -17.38 37.91 -11.53
C THR A 16 -16.66 36.67 -12.10
N GLY A 17 -16.30 35.74 -11.20
CA GLY A 17 -16.28 34.31 -11.54
C GLY A 17 -14.93 33.60 -11.50
N ARG A 18 -14.10 33.83 -10.48
CA ARG A 18 -13.11 32.83 -10.05
C ARG A 18 -13.18 32.65 -8.54
N SER A 19 -13.85 31.58 -8.13
CA SER A 19 -13.71 31.04 -6.78
C SER A 19 -12.30 30.48 -6.68
N LEU A 20 -11.47 31.07 -5.83
CA LEU A 20 -10.26 30.40 -5.36
C LEU A 20 -10.71 29.39 -4.31
N VAL A 21 -11.15 28.23 -4.78
CA VAL A 21 -11.16 27.02 -3.97
C VAL A 21 -9.73 26.51 -4.04
N ASP A 22 -8.96 26.65 -2.95
CA ASP A 22 -7.87 25.71 -2.71
C ASP A 22 -8.56 24.35 -2.54
N GLU A 23 -8.39 23.47 -3.52
CA GLU A 23 -9.06 22.17 -3.54
C GLU A 23 -8.40 21.27 -2.46
N ASP A 24 -9.23 20.67 -1.59
CA ASP A 24 -8.79 19.90 -0.41
C ASP A 24 -8.03 18.61 -0.82
N GLU A 25 -6.75 18.73 -1.20
CA GLU A 25 -5.82 17.64 -1.46
C GLU A 25 -5.08 17.21 -0.17
N VAL A 26 -5.04 15.90 0.10
CA VAL A 26 -4.28 15.31 1.21
C VAL A 26 -3.34 14.23 0.66
N VAL A 27 -2.04 14.43 0.83
CA VAL A 27 -1.03 13.41 0.51
C VAL A 27 -0.78 12.55 1.77
N VAL A 28 -0.92 11.24 1.63
CA VAL A 28 -0.69 10.25 2.69
C VAL A 28 0.54 9.42 2.34
N LEU A 29 1.56 9.45 3.19
CA LEU A 29 2.71 8.55 3.09
C LEU A 29 2.37 7.20 3.70
N SER A 30 2.50 6.13 2.92
CA SER A 30 2.03 4.80 3.30
C SER A 30 3.08 3.71 3.12
N VAL A 31 2.98 2.67 3.95
CA VAL A 31 3.82 1.47 3.87
C VAL A 31 2.97 0.20 3.95
N GLY A 32 3.15 -0.70 3.00
CA GLY A 32 2.66 -2.07 3.04
C GLY A 32 3.80 -3.01 3.43
N VAL A 33 3.56 -3.94 4.35
CA VAL A 33 4.47 -5.03 4.72
C VAL A 33 3.73 -6.34 4.49
N ASP A 34 4.20 -7.20 3.59
CA ASP A 34 3.67 -8.54 3.40
C ASP A 34 4.65 -9.58 3.95
N ILE A 35 4.14 -10.52 4.74
CA ILE A 35 4.87 -11.62 5.36
C ILE A 35 4.17 -12.93 4.97
N GLY A 36 4.61 -13.49 3.85
CA GLY A 36 4.09 -14.75 3.32
C GLY A 36 4.87 -15.98 3.75
N SER A 37 4.40 -17.13 3.26
CA SER A 37 4.91 -18.47 3.56
C SER A 37 6.40 -18.69 3.22
N SER A 38 6.94 -17.90 2.30
CA SER A 38 8.30 -18.08 1.77
C SER A 38 9.05 -16.76 1.59
N THR A 39 8.33 -15.66 1.43
CA THR A 39 8.88 -14.34 1.12
C THR A 39 8.23 -13.27 1.99
N SER A 40 9.03 -12.31 2.44
CA SER A 40 8.60 -11.10 3.14
C SER A 40 9.14 -9.87 2.41
N HIS A 41 8.33 -8.82 2.24
CA HIS A 41 8.70 -7.62 1.49
C HIS A 41 7.90 -6.38 1.91
N LEU A 42 8.38 -5.19 1.53
CA LEU A 42 7.81 -3.89 1.83
C LEU A 42 7.59 -3.07 0.57
N VAL A 43 6.53 -2.27 0.56
CA VAL A 43 6.20 -1.31 -0.49
C VAL A 43 5.88 0.03 0.16
N PHE A 44 6.56 1.09 -0.24
CA PHE A 44 6.27 2.45 0.20
C PHE A 44 5.61 3.23 -0.93
N SER A 45 4.49 3.88 -0.60
CA SER A 45 3.67 4.60 -1.59
C SER A 45 3.18 5.94 -1.06
N ARG A 46 3.09 6.94 -1.95
CA ARG A 46 2.30 8.15 -1.74
C ARG A 46 0.90 7.92 -2.28
N ILE A 47 -0.10 8.24 -1.48
CA ILE A 47 -1.52 8.18 -1.86
C ILE A 47 -2.05 9.60 -1.81
N VAL A 48 -2.45 10.13 -2.97
CA VAL A 48 -3.13 11.42 -3.06
C VAL A 48 -4.62 11.19 -2.90
N LEU A 49 -5.20 11.92 -1.95
CA LEU A 49 -6.62 11.95 -1.66
C LEU A 49 -7.16 13.32 -2.04
N GLU A 50 -8.11 13.38 -2.98
CA GLU A 50 -8.86 14.60 -3.26
C GLU A 50 -10.25 14.50 -2.66
N ARG A 51 -10.75 15.62 -2.14
CA ARG A 51 -12.12 15.69 -1.62
C ARG A 51 -13.12 15.92 -2.74
N LEU A 52 -13.93 14.90 -3.03
CA LEU A 52 -15.13 15.03 -3.83
C LEU A 52 -16.35 15.16 -2.91
N ASP A 53 -17.00 16.31 -2.94
CA ASP A 53 -18.10 16.74 -2.06
C ASP A 53 -17.78 16.63 -0.54
N SER A 54 -18.08 15.46 0.03
CA SER A 54 -18.01 15.13 1.45
C SER A 54 -17.15 13.90 1.73
N ARG A 55 -16.43 13.39 0.74
CA ARG A 55 -15.61 12.18 0.82
C ARG A 55 -14.25 12.41 0.18
N TYR A 56 -13.20 11.91 0.83
CA TYR A 56 -11.91 11.75 0.19
C TYR A 56 -11.92 10.52 -0.71
N VAL A 57 -11.41 10.66 -1.93
CA VAL A 57 -11.19 9.56 -2.87
C VAL A 57 -9.72 9.48 -3.24
N VAL A 58 -9.20 8.28 -3.48
CA VAL A 58 -7.84 8.10 -3.98
C VAL A 58 -7.80 8.47 -5.46
N THR A 59 -7.03 9.50 -5.81
CA THR A 59 -6.84 9.93 -7.20
C THR A 59 -5.50 9.49 -7.76
N ILE A 60 -4.44 9.49 -6.94
CA ILE A 60 -3.11 9.00 -7.32
C ILE A 60 -2.60 7.99 -6.29
N ARG A 61 -1.94 6.93 -6.77
CA ARG A 61 -1.12 6.02 -5.96
C ARG A 61 0.23 5.85 -6.65
N GLU A 62 1.27 6.41 -6.06
CA GLU A 62 2.65 6.31 -6.54
C GLU A 62 3.43 5.38 -5.60
N THR A 63 3.93 4.25 -6.10
CA THR A 63 4.95 3.47 -5.38
C THR A 63 6.32 4.02 -5.71
N PHE A 64 7.01 4.58 -4.71
CA PHE A 64 8.33 5.21 -4.89
C PHE A 64 9.50 4.36 -4.38
N TYR A 65 9.22 3.34 -3.55
CA TYR A 65 10.20 2.34 -3.14
C TYR A 65 9.54 0.97 -2.94
N GLN A 66 10.23 -0.07 -3.37
CA GLN A 66 9.89 -1.46 -3.10
C GLN A 66 11.15 -2.17 -2.63
N SER A 67 11.04 -2.98 -1.57
CA SER A 67 12.18 -3.66 -0.97
C SER A 67 12.75 -4.76 -1.85
N ASP A 68 13.97 -5.17 -1.52
CA ASP A 68 14.41 -6.53 -1.84
C ASP A 68 13.42 -7.57 -1.29
N ILE A 69 13.42 -8.77 -1.86
CA ILE A 69 12.67 -9.90 -1.32
C ILE A 69 13.51 -10.60 -0.25
N LEU A 70 13.04 -10.60 1.00
CA LEU A 70 13.59 -11.45 2.05
C LEU A 70 12.91 -12.84 1.98
N LEU A 71 13.67 -13.93 2.09
CA LEU A 71 13.06 -15.24 2.39
C LEU A 71 12.57 -15.22 3.84
N THR A 72 11.28 -15.47 4.08
CA THR A 72 10.65 -15.34 5.40
C THR A 72 11.46 -16.11 6.44
N PRO A 73 12.06 -15.43 7.44
CA PRO A 73 13.05 -16.06 8.29
C PRO A 73 12.33 -16.87 9.36
N TYR A 74 12.54 -18.19 9.38
CA TYR A 74 11.95 -19.09 10.38
C TYR A 74 13.01 -19.54 11.39
N CYS A 75 12.68 -19.50 12.68
CA CYS A 75 13.50 -20.04 13.76
C CYS A 75 12.93 -21.38 14.24
N GLY A 76 13.43 -22.47 13.65
CA GLY A 76 12.85 -23.80 13.84
C GLY A 76 11.58 -24.01 13.00
N GLU A 77 10.73 -24.95 13.42
CA GLU A 77 9.60 -25.42 12.57
C GLU A 77 8.32 -24.57 12.68
N ASP A 78 8.18 -23.74 13.73
CA ASP A 78 6.88 -23.21 14.19
C ASP A 78 6.89 -21.71 14.58
N GLU A 79 8.03 -21.03 14.39
CA GLU A 79 8.21 -19.62 14.74
C GLU A 79 8.94 -18.86 13.63
N ILE A 80 8.57 -17.60 13.43
CA ILE A 80 9.28 -16.64 12.56
C ILE A 80 10.33 -15.92 13.40
N ASP A 81 11.55 -15.75 12.88
CA ASP A 81 12.59 -14.96 13.54
C ASP A 81 12.25 -13.46 13.45
N ALA A 82 11.59 -12.97 14.50
CA ALA A 82 11.17 -11.58 14.62
C ALA A 82 12.36 -10.60 14.66
N ALA A 83 13.55 -11.03 15.10
CA ALA A 83 14.73 -10.18 15.15
C ALA A 83 15.33 -10.02 13.75
N ALA A 84 15.46 -11.12 12.99
CA ALA A 84 15.88 -11.07 11.59
C ALA A 84 14.90 -10.28 10.71
N LEU A 85 13.59 -10.47 10.92
CA LEU A 85 12.54 -9.73 10.22
C LEU A 85 12.55 -8.23 10.57
N GLY A 86 12.73 -7.88 11.86
CA GLY A 86 12.86 -6.48 12.29
C GLY A 86 14.08 -5.79 11.69
N ALA A 87 15.25 -6.44 11.75
CA ALA A 87 16.49 -5.92 11.15
C ALA A 87 16.39 -5.76 9.62
N PHE A 88 15.59 -6.59 8.93
CA PHE A 88 15.27 -6.38 7.52
C PHE A 88 14.39 -5.14 7.32
N ILE A 89 13.27 -5.02 8.03
CA ILE A 89 12.35 -3.88 7.94
C ILE A 89 13.10 -2.57 8.20
N GLU A 90 13.86 -2.47 9.29
CA GLU A 90 14.68 -1.29 9.60
C GLU A 90 15.68 -0.94 8.50
N ARG A 91 16.26 -1.95 7.84
CA ARG A 91 17.15 -1.73 6.69
C ARG A 91 16.37 -1.12 5.53
N GLN A 92 15.18 -1.63 5.22
CA GLN A 92 14.38 -1.12 4.10
C GLN A 92 13.88 0.32 4.33
N TYR A 93 13.60 0.73 5.57
CA TYR A 93 13.36 2.15 5.89
C TYR A 93 14.59 3.03 5.59
N ARG A 94 15.80 2.59 5.99
CA ARG A 94 17.05 3.32 5.70
C ARG A 94 17.36 3.38 4.21
N ASP A 95 17.15 2.27 3.49
CA ASP A 95 17.39 2.16 2.05
C ASP A 95 16.39 3.02 1.25
N ALA A 96 15.12 3.07 1.69
CA ALA A 96 14.08 3.96 1.16
C ALA A 96 14.28 5.43 1.54
N LYS A 97 15.13 5.72 2.54
CA LYS A 97 15.35 7.04 3.15
C LYS A 97 14.07 7.67 3.71
N VAL A 98 13.27 6.85 4.39
CA VAL A 98 12.04 7.25 5.07
C VAL A 98 12.24 7.12 6.57
N ASP A 99 11.90 8.15 7.34
CA ASP A 99 11.79 8.03 8.79
C ASP A 99 10.46 7.33 9.15
N PRO A 100 10.44 6.31 10.02
CA PRO A 100 9.20 5.72 10.52
C PRO A 100 8.17 6.73 11.05
N GLU A 101 8.58 7.90 11.57
CA GLU A 101 7.66 8.95 12.04
C GLU A 101 6.93 9.68 10.89
N GLU A 102 7.52 9.75 9.68
CA GLU A 102 6.96 10.35 8.47
C GLU A 102 5.82 9.52 7.85
N ILE A 103 5.75 8.21 8.13
CA ILE A 103 4.66 7.35 7.64
C ILE A 103 3.34 7.81 8.27
N ASP A 104 2.32 8.09 7.49
CA ASP A 104 0.98 8.46 7.98
C ASP A 104 0.10 7.26 8.29
N THR A 105 0.29 6.16 7.55
CA THR A 105 -0.45 4.91 7.77
C THR A 105 0.31 3.71 7.21
N GLY A 106 0.00 2.51 7.68
CA GLY A 106 0.47 1.30 7.02
C GLY A 106 -0.35 0.07 7.30
N ALA A 107 -0.10 -0.97 6.52
CA ALA A 107 -0.72 -2.27 6.67
C ALA A 107 0.36 -3.35 6.72
N LEU A 108 0.37 -4.15 7.78
CA LEU A 108 1.13 -5.39 7.84
C LEU A 108 0.18 -6.55 7.61
N ILE A 109 0.46 -7.37 6.61
CA ILE A 109 -0.34 -8.53 6.23
C ILE A 109 0.50 -9.79 6.45
N LEU A 110 -0.05 -10.75 7.18
CA LEU A 110 0.51 -12.11 7.25
C LEU A 110 -0.38 -13.04 6.42
N THR A 111 0.23 -13.87 5.56
CA THR A 111 -0.48 -14.76 4.61
C THR A 111 0.00 -16.21 4.68
N GLY A 112 -0.81 -17.15 4.17
CA GLY A 112 -0.48 -18.58 4.08
C GLY A 112 -0.02 -19.21 5.40
N VAL A 113 1.04 -20.02 5.34
CA VAL A 113 1.55 -20.76 6.53
C VAL A 113 2.21 -19.86 7.56
N ALA A 114 2.53 -18.59 7.22
CA ALA A 114 3.06 -17.63 8.18
C ALA A 114 2.02 -17.26 9.26
N VAL A 115 0.73 -17.25 8.91
CA VAL A 115 -0.38 -17.01 9.85
C VAL A 115 -0.49 -18.11 10.91
N GLY A 116 -0.12 -19.34 10.57
CA GLY A 116 -0.22 -20.51 11.46
C GLY A 116 0.87 -20.57 12.55
N ARG A 117 1.88 -19.69 12.52
CA ARG A 117 3.02 -19.73 13.44
C ARG A 117 2.66 -19.19 14.82
N ARG A 118 3.20 -19.79 15.88
CA ARG A 118 2.85 -19.44 17.27
C ARG A 118 3.05 -17.96 17.60
N ASN A 119 4.05 -17.34 17.00
CA ASN A 119 4.38 -15.94 17.22
C ASN A 119 3.85 -14.97 16.14
N ALA A 120 3.06 -15.44 15.16
CA ALA A 120 2.49 -14.61 14.08
C ALA A 120 1.70 -13.41 14.61
N ARG A 121 0.88 -13.63 15.66
CA ARG A 121 0.15 -12.56 16.36
C ARG A 121 1.09 -11.56 17.02
N ASN A 122 2.10 -12.04 17.75
CA ASN A 122 3.06 -11.20 18.45
C ASN A 122 3.88 -10.34 17.48
N ILE A 123 4.18 -10.88 16.29
CA ILE A 123 4.82 -10.16 15.18
C ILE A 123 3.93 -9.02 14.68
N GLY A 124 2.66 -9.30 14.37
CA GLY A 124 1.71 -8.27 13.97
C GLY A 124 1.59 -7.15 15.03
N GLU A 125 1.45 -7.51 16.31
CA GLU A 125 1.37 -6.55 17.41
C GLU A 125 2.69 -5.78 17.68
N LEU A 126 3.86 -6.39 17.41
CA LEU A 126 5.17 -5.73 17.58
C LEU A 126 5.32 -4.60 16.55
N PHE A 127 5.11 -4.90 15.26
CA PHE A 127 5.27 -3.93 14.19
C PHE A 127 4.17 -2.88 14.16
N ALA A 128 2.92 -3.24 14.51
CA ALA A 128 1.85 -2.26 14.70
C ALA A 128 2.19 -1.23 15.78
N ARG A 129 2.82 -1.66 16.89
CA ARG A 129 3.28 -0.75 17.96
C ARG A 129 4.50 0.08 17.58
N GLN A 130 5.48 -0.48 16.87
CA GLN A 130 6.69 0.26 16.46
C GLN A 130 6.38 1.41 15.49
N ALA A 131 5.35 1.28 14.65
CA ALA A 131 4.97 2.33 13.71
C ALA A 131 3.82 3.24 14.20
N GLY A 132 3.07 2.85 15.24
CA GLY A 132 1.98 3.62 15.88
C GLY A 132 0.72 3.87 15.02
N LYS A 133 0.87 3.88 13.69
CA LYS A 133 -0.12 4.21 12.66
C LYS A 133 -0.41 3.02 11.71
N MET A 134 0.13 1.84 12.02
CA MET A 134 -0.05 0.61 11.24
C MET A 134 -1.19 -0.26 11.77
N VAL A 135 -1.93 -0.87 10.84
CA VAL A 135 -2.87 -1.97 11.13
C VAL A 135 -2.21 -3.30 10.77
N ALA A 136 -2.16 -4.24 11.71
CA ALA A 136 -1.74 -5.61 11.43
C ALA A 136 -2.96 -6.51 11.17
N VAL A 137 -2.95 -7.24 10.06
CA VAL A 137 -4.01 -8.14 9.62
C VAL A 137 -3.43 -9.52 9.30
N SER A 138 -3.92 -10.55 9.99
CA SER A 138 -3.71 -11.94 9.55
C SER A 138 -4.74 -12.26 8.47
N ALA A 139 -4.31 -12.35 7.21
CA ALA A 139 -5.16 -12.78 6.11
C ALA A 139 -5.23 -14.31 6.09
N GLY A 140 -6.33 -14.85 6.62
CA GLY A 140 -6.69 -16.25 6.40
C GLY A 140 -7.05 -16.52 4.93
N ASP A 141 -7.15 -17.80 4.57
CA ASP A 141 -7.28 -18.29 3.18
C ASP A 141 -8.25 -17.49 2.30
N SER A 142 -9.44 -17.16 2.82
CA SER A 142 -10.47 -16.43 2.08
C SER A 142 -10.08 -14.98 1.75
N LEU A 143 -9.40 -14.28 2.67
CA LEU A 143 -8.98 -12.90 2.43
C LEU A 143 -7.80 -12.87 1.44
N GLU A 144 -6.85 -13.79 1.58
CA GLU A 144 -5.74 -13.96 0.65
C GLU A 144 -6.26 -14.28 -0.77
N ALA A 145 -7.26 -15.17 -0.91
CA ALA A 145 -7.89 -15.48 -2.20
C ALA A 145 -8.57 -14.26 -2.86
N VAL A 146 -9.31 -13.46 -2.09
CA VAL A 146 -9.96 -12.23 -2.57
C VAL A 146 -8.91 -11.18 -2.95
N MET A 147 -7.90 -10.97 -2.11
CA MET A 147 -6.81 -10.04 -2.39
C MET A 147 -6.04 -10.41 -3.66
N ALA A 148 -5.72 -11.69 -3.86
CA ALA A 148 -5.08 -12.17 -5.07
C ALA A 148 -5.94 -11.95 -6.33
N ALA A 149 -7.26 -12.14 -6.23
CA ALA A 149 -8.19 -11.92 -7.33
C ALA A 149 -8.36 -10.44 -7.72
N HIS A 150 -8.31 -9.51 -6.76
CA HIS A 150 -8.27 -8.07 -7.07
C HIS A 150 -6.88 -7.63 -7.56
N GLY A 151 -5.81 -8.11 -6.93
CA GLY A 151 -4.42 -7.76 -7.25
C GLY A 151 -3.97 -8.23 -8.64
N SER A 152 -4.43 -9.41 -9.09
CA SER A 152 -4.22 -9.90 -10.46
C SER A 152 -5.11 -9.21 -11.51
N GLY A 153 -6.08 -8.41 -11.06
CA GLY A 153 -7.09 -7.79 -11.92
C GLY A 153 -8.18 -8.75 -12.42
N ALA A 154 -8.28 -9.98 -11.89
CA ALA A 154 -9.31 -10.95 -12.28
C ALA A 154 -10.74 -10.43 -12.04
N ALA A 155 -10.99 -9.75 -10.92
CA ALA A 155 -12.27 -9.09 -10.63
C ALA A 155 -12.57 -7.92 -11.59
N ALA A 156 -11.59 -7.07 -11.89
CA ALA A 156 -11.77 -6.00 -12.88
C ALA A 156 -11.98 -6.56 -14.30
N ARG A 157 -11.40 -7.72 -14.59
CA ARG A 157 -11.56 -8.44 -15.86
C ARG A 157 -12.96 -9.04 -16.00
N SER A 158 -13.54 -9.62 -14.93
CA SER A 158 -14.87 -10.23 -14.97
C SER A 158 -15.93 -9.22 -15.42
N ILE A 159 -15.90 -8.00 -14.86
CA ILE A 159 -16.75 -6.86 -15.24
C ILE A 159 -16.50 -6.46 -16.70
N ARG A 160 -15.24 -6.20 -17.08
CA ARG A 160 -14.90 -5.63 -18.39
C ARG A 160 -15.26 -6.56 -19.55
N GLU A 161 -15.12 -7.87 -19.35
CA GLU A 161 -15.35 -8.88 -20.40
C GLU A 161 -16.71 -9.58 -20.27
N GLY A 162 -17.50 -9.27 -19.23
CA GLY A 162 -18.81 -9.91 -18.98
C GLY A 162 -18.70 -11.42 -18.80
N ALA A 163 -17.60 -11.88 -18.19
CA ALA A 163 -17.18 -13.27 -18.21
C ALA A 163 -16.73 -13.76 -16.83
N THR A 164 -16.99 -15.02 -16.52
CA THR A 164 -16.48 -15.66 -15.30
C THR A 164 -14.98 -15.89 -15.41
N VAL A 165 -14.19 -15.32 -14.49
CA VAL A 165 -12.73 -15.45 -14.45
C VAL A 165 -12.32 -16.24 -13.22
N MET A 166 -11.45 -17.25 -13.40
CA MET A 166 -10.81 -17.96 -12.28
C MET A 166 -9.42 -17.37 -12.05
N ASN A 167 -9.18 -16.85 -10.84
CA ASN A 167 -7.85 -16.55 -10.34
C ASN A 167 -7.30 -17.80 -9.65
N VAL A 168 -6.07 -18.21 -10.00
CA VAL A 168 -5.33 -19.27 -9.32
C VAL A 168 -3.99 -18.69 -8.88
N ASP A 169 -3.84 -18.51 -7.57
CA ASP A 169 -2.61 -18.02 -6.95
C ASP A 169 -1.86 -19.20 -6.30
N ILE A 170 -0.55 -19.27 -6.53
CA ILE A 170 0.30 -20.40 -6.13
C ILE A 170 1.45 -19.86 -5.27
N GLY A 171 1.18 -19.69 -3.98
CA GLY A 171 2.19 -19.38 -2.98
C GLY A 171 3.03 -20.59 -2.59
N GLY A 172 4.16 -20.35 -1.92
CA GLY A 172 5.12 -21.41 -1.57
C GLY A 172 4.68 -22.41 -0.49
N GLY A 173 3.52 -22.19 0.16
CA GLY A 173 2.94 -23.12 1.14
C GLY A 173 1.44 -23.37 1.00
N THR A 174 0.73 -22.56 0.20
CA THR A 174 -0.71 -22.70 -0.08
C THR A 174 -1.03 -22.18 -1.47
N SER A 175 -2.02 -22.77 -2.14
CA SER A 175 -2.59 -22.21 -3.37
C SER A 175 -4.03 -21.74 -3.11
N LYS A 176 -4.41 -20.59 -3.66
CA LYS A 176 -5.75 -20.03 -3.53
C LYS A 176 -6.45 -20.02 -4.87
N ILE A 177 -7.76 -20.27 -4.86
CA ILE A 177 -8.61 -20.22 -6.05
C ILE A 177 -9.79 -19.30 -5.75
N ALA A 178 -10.04 -18.34 -6.63
CA ALA A 178 -11.19 -17.45 -6.57
C ALA A 178 -11.92 -17.41 -7.92
N ILE A 179 -13.24 -17.32 -7.89
CA ILE A 179 -14.10 -17.18 -9.06
C ILE A 179 -14.71 -15.79 -9.03
N CYS A 180 -14.37 -14.96 -10.01
CA CYS A 180 -14.89 -13.62 -10.19
C CYS A 180 -15.99 -13.64 -11.26
N ALA A 181 -17.14 -13.04 -10.97
CA ALA A 181 -18.26 -12.90 -11.88
C ALA A 181 -18.97 -11.58 -11.56
N ASP A 182 -19.14 -10.72 -12.57
CA ASP A 182 -19.75 -9.38 -12.46
C ASP A 182 -19.10 -8.45 -11.40
N GLY A 183 -17.86 -8.75 -11.01
CA GLY A 183 -17.09 -8.12 -9.92
C GLY A 183 -16.29 -9.15 -9.14
#